data_AF-A0A2C9LC85-F1
#
_entry.id   AF-A0A2C9LC85-F1
#
_cell.length_a   1.000
_cell.length_b   1.000
_cell.length_c   1.000
_cell.angle_alpha   90.00
_cell.angle_beta   90.00
_cell.angle_gamma   90.00
#
_symmetry.space_group_name_H-M   'P 1'
#
loop_
_entity.id
_entity.type
_entity.pdbx_description
1 polymer ?
#
loop_
_entity_poly.entity_id
_entity_poly.type
_entity_poly.pdbx_seq_one_letter_code
_entity_poly.pdbx_strand_id
1 'polypeptide(L)'
;MGIFIGVILSYLQTVDLNSTRNLAIMGISLLLGVMMPLWVSKNPHAFNTGDATLDSSLKMLLTNPSFVGGVFAFLMDNTAPGTLKERGLLHFLKSEEDEVPKAVACDDLKIYRLPFVPDSFRRSRIAKYIPVVHYTGKK
;
A
#
# COMPACT_ATOMS: atom_id res chain seq x y z
N MET A 1 11.04 20.02 13.72
CA MET A 1 11.19 18.69 13.09
C MET A 1 10.90 17.54 14.06
N GLY A 2 11.38 17.57 15.31
CA GLY A 2 11.14 16.48 16.28
C GLY A 2 9.67 16.22 16.65
N ILE A 3 8.85 17.28 16.78
CA ILE A 3 7.40 17.14 17.09
C ILE A 3 6.66 16.34 16.02
N PHE A 4 6.95 16.61 14.73
CA PHE A 4 6.33 15.90 13.61
C PHE A 4 6.68 14.41 13.62
N ILE A 5 7.96 14.07 13.84
CA ILE A 5 8.42 12.68 13.97
C ILE A 5 7.76 12.01 15.19
N GLY A 6 7.61 12.73 16.31
CA GLY A 6 6.93 12.24 17.51
C GLY A 6 5.45 11.91 17.28
N VAL A 7 4.72 12.76 16.57
CA VAL A 7 3.32 12.50 16.19
C VAL A 7 3.22 11.28 15.28
N ILE A 8 4.09 11.16 14.27
CA ILE A 8 4.12 9.98 13.39
C ILE A 8 4.42 8.71 14.18
N LEU A 9 5.38 8.75 15.10
CA LEU A 9 5.75 7.60 15.90
C LEU A 9 4.60 7.17 16.83
N SER A 10 3.85 8.14 17.38
CA SER A 10 2.65 7.86 18.16
C SER A 10 1.57 7.13 17.34
N TYR A 11 1.38 7.50 16.07
CA TYR A 11 0.50 6.74 15.17
C TYR A 11 1.02 5.33 14.91
N LEU A 12 2.34 5.16 14.71
CA LEU A 12 2.93 3.82 14.47
C LEU A 12 2.82 2.90 15.69
N GLN A 13 2.79 3.43 16.91
CA GLN A 13 2.57 2.62 18.12
C GLN A 13 1.18 1.99 18.19
N THR A 14 0.21 2.48 17.42
CA THR A 14 -1.12 1.85 17.32
C THR A 14 -1.12 0.58 16.47
N VAL A 15 -0.06 0.35 15.70
CA VAL A 15 0.14 -0.88 14.93
C VAL A 15 0.62 -1.99 15.86
N ASP A 16 0.15 -3.22 15.64
CA ASP A 16 0.61 -4.38 16.41
C ASP A 16 2.08 -4.69 16.12
N LEU A 17 2.97 -4.20 17.00
CA LEU A 17 4.43 -4.39 16.96
C LEU A 17 4.85 -5.79 17.43
N ASN A 18 3.95 -6.58 18.03
CA ASN A 18 4.25 -7.96 18.39
C ASN A 18 4.21 -8.88 17.15
N SER A 19 3.54 -8.45 16.09
CA SER A 19 3.58 -9.14 14.81
C SER A 19 4.95 -8.93 14.14
N THR A 20 5.73 -10.02 14.03
CA THR A 20 7.01 -10.03 13.30
C THR A 20 6.87 -9.50 11.88
N ARG A 21 5.72 -9.74 11.23
CA ARG A 21 5.41 -9.23 9.88
C ARG A 21 5.38 -7.70 9.86
N ASN A 22 4.58 -7.10 10.74
CA ASN A 22 4.40 -5.65 10.76
C ASN A 22 5.72 -4.96 11.14
N LEU A 23 6.43 -5.48 12.15
CA LEU A 23 7.73 -4.97 12.59
C LEU A 23 8.78 -5.04 11.47
N ALA A 24 8.84 -6.14 10.72
CA ALA A 24 9.75 -6.29 9.59
C ALA A 24 9.46 -5.28 8.47
N ILE A 25 8.18 -5.10 8.11
CA ILE A 25 7.76 -4.13 7.09
C ILE A 25 8.16 -2.70 7.50
N MET A 26 7.88 -2.31 8.75
CA MET A 26 8.25 -0.98 9.26
C MET A 26 9.77 -0.79 9.30
N GLY A 27 10.52 -1.75 9.83
CA GLY A 27 11.98 -1.66 9.92
C GLY A 27 12.67 -1.56 8.56
N ILE A 28 12.28 -2.42 7.60
CA ILE A 28 12.86 -2.40 6.26
C ILE A 28 12.47 -1.14 5.50
N SER A 29 11.24 -0.65 5.63
CA SER A 29 10.78 0.56 4.93
C SER A 29 11.48 1.81 5.43
N LEU A 30 11.73 1.90 6.75
CA LEU A 30 12.51 2.97 7.35
C LEU A 30 13.97 2.94 6.90
N LEU A 31 14.59 1.75 6.92
CA LEU A 31 15.97 1.58 6.46
C LEU A 31 16.13 1.96 4.98
N LEU A 32 15.25 1.49 4.11
CA LEU A 32 15.29 1.82 2.67
C LEU A 32 14.94 3.30 2.42
N GLY A 33 14.00 3.86 3.17
CA GLY A 33 13.64 5.28 3.11
C GLY A 33 14.80 6.21 3.39
N VAL A 34 15.73 5.81 4.27
CA VAL A 34 16.97 6.56 4.55
C VAL A 34 18.10 6.17 3.60
N MET A 35 18.22 4.90 3.21
CA MET A 35 19.36 4.40 2.43
C MET A 35 19.30 4.80 0.95
N MET A 36 18.12 4.83 0.34
CA MET A 36 17.93 5.24 -1.05
C MET A 36 18.35 6.69 -1.35
N PRO A 37 17.91 7.72 -0.60
CA PRO A 37 18.35 9.09 -0.86
C PRO A 37 19.87 9.26 -0.65
N LEU A 38 20.47 8.52 0.28
CA LEU A 38 21.93 8.48 0.46
C LEU A 38 22.64 7.87 -0.76
N TRP A 39 22.10 6.79 -1.32
CA TRP A 39 22.66 6.15 -2.51
C TRP A 39 22.56 7.04 -3.74
N VAL A 40 21.43 7.73 -3.93
CA VAL A 40 21.21 8.68 -5.04
C VAL A 40 22.15 9.88 -4.95
N SER A 41 22.38 10.39 -3.73
CA SER A 41 23.34 11.48 -3.51
C SER A 41 24.77 11.07 -3.86
N LYS A 42 25.16 9.82 -3.57
CA LYS A 42 26.48 9.28 -3.90
C LYS A 42 26.66 8.93 -5.39
N ASN A 43 25.57 8.64 -6.11
CA ASN A 43 25.62 8.25 -7.52
C ASN A 43 24.80 9.22 -8.39
N PRO A 44 25.23 10.48 -8.56
CA PRO A 44 24.48 11.49 -9.29
C PRO A 44 24.31 11.20 -10.79
N HIS A 45 25.13 10.31 -11.36
CA HIS A 45 25.06 9.87 -12.76
C HIS A 45 24.26 8.57 -12.97
N ALA A 46 23.58 8.06 -11.94
CA ALA A 46 22.85 6.78 -12.04
C ALA A 46 21.63 6.84 -12.97
N PHE A 47 21.06 8.02 -13.18
CA PHE A 47 19.90 8.23 -14.06
C PHE A 47 20.39 8.96 -15.32
N ASN A 48 20.60 8.19 -16.39
CA ASN A 48 20.88 8.72 -17.72
C ASN A 48 20.03 7.95 -18.72
N THR A 49 18.73 8.23 -18.68
CA THR A 49 17.72 7.50 -19.47
C THR A 49 17.56 8.12 -20.88
N GLY A 50 18.21 9.26 -21.14
CA GLY A 50 18.17 9.98 -22.42
C GLY A 50 17.18 11.15 -22.46
N ASP A 51 16.34 11.32 -21.44
CA ASP A 51 15.45 12.47 -21.25
C ASP A 51 15.72 13.14 -19.89
N ALA A 52 16.23 14.37 -19.94
CA ALA A 52 16.60 15.17 -18.77
C ALA A 52 15.42 15.45 -17.82
N THR A 53 14.19 15.47 -18.34
CA THR A 53 12.98 15.77 -17.55
C THR A 53 12.59 14.59 -16.66
N LEU A 54 12.67 13.37 -17.20
CA LEU A 54 12.38 12.15 -16.48
C LEU A 54 13.45 11.87 -15.43
N ASP A 55 14.72 12.04 -15.79
CA ASP A 55 15.84 11.84 -14.86
C ASP A 55 15.76 12.79 -13.67
N SER A 56 15.36 14.05 -13.90
CA SER A 56 15.14 15.04 -12.85
C SER A 56 13.96 14.66 -11.93
N SER A 57 12.86 14.21 -12.51
CA SER A 57 11.66 13.80 -11.75
C SER A 57 11.94 12.58 -10.88
N LEU A 58 12.61 11.56 -11.44
CA LEU A 58 13.03 10.36 -10.72
C LEU A 58 14.00 10.72 -9.58
N LYS A 59 14.96 11.60 -9.84
CA LYS A 59 15.90 12.06 -8.82
C LYS A 59 15.19 12.76 -7.66
N MET A 60 14.21 13.63 -7.93
CA MET A 60 13.43 14.30 -6.89
C MET A 60 12.60 13.32 -6.07
N LEU A 61 11.95 12.35 -6.72
CA LEU A 61 11.16 11.32 -6.04
C LEU A 61 12.03 10.42 -5.16
N LEU A 62 13.17 9.95 -5.68
CA LEU A 62 14.06 9.03 -4.97
C LEU A 62 14.91 9.72 -3.89
N THR A 63 15.08 11.03 -3.97
CA THR A 63 15.75 11.84 -2.94
C THR A 63 14.82 12.14 -1.76
N ASN A 64 13.49 12.04 -1.94
CA ASN A 64 12.52 12.27 -0.88
C ASN A 64 12.39 11.02 0.01
N PRO A 65 12.89 11.04 1.27
CA PRO A 65 12.89 9.85 2.13
C PRO A 65 11.49 9.36 2.47
N SER A 66 10.52 10.26 2.59
CA SER A 66 9.13 9.93 2.92
C SER A 66 8.41 9.24 1.76
N PHE A 67 8.67 9.69 0.51
CA PHE A 67 8.11 9.02 -0.67
C PHE A 67 8.67 7.61 -0.81
N VAL A 68 9.99 7.48 -0.74
CA VAL A 68 10.66 6.19 -0.86
C VAL A 68 10.21 5.23 0.25
N GLY A 69 10.25 5.67 1.51
CA GLY A 69 9.79 4.86 2.64
C GLY A 69 8.34 4.41 2.48
N GLY A 70 7.46 5.29 2.03
CA GLY A 70 6.05 4.99 1.76
C GLY A 70 5.86 3.97 0.63
N VAL A 71 6.55 4.12 -0.49
CA VAL A 71 6.48 3.17 -1.62
C VAL A 71 7.00 1.79 -1.20
N PHE A 72 8.12 1.71 -0.50
CA PHE A 72 8.64 0.42 -0.02
C PHE A 72 7.74 -0.20 1.05
N ALA A 73 7.20 0.59 1.98
CA ALA A 73 6.22 0.12 2.95
C ALA A 73 4.99 -0.47 2.24
N PHE A 74 4.44 0.26 1.27
CA PHE A 74 3.31 -0.19 0.47
C PHE A 74 3.63 -1.47 -0.29
N LEU A 75 4.77 -1.54 -0.99
CA LEU A 75 5.16 -2.73 -1.73
C LEU A 75 5.32 -3.94 -0.82
N MET A 76 5.94 -3.78 0.35
CA MET A 76 6.14 -4.89 1.29
C MET A 76 4.84 -5.32 1.98
N ASP A 77 3.96 -4.38 2.31
CA ASP A 77 2.63 -4.68 2.84
C ASP A 77 1.79 -5.48 1.82
N ASN A 78 1.95 -5.17 0.53
CA ASN A 78 1.38 -5.90 -0.60
C ASN A 78 2.20 -7.11 -1.06
N THR A 79 3.38 -7.38 -0.50
CA THR A 79 4.16 -8.59 -0.86
C THR A 79 4.00 -9.65 0.22
N ALA A 80 3.85 -9.25 1.48
CA ALA A 80 3.64 -10.16 2.58
C ALA A 80 2.34 -10.98 2.38
N PRO A 81 2.41 -12.32 2.30
CA PRO A 81 1.24 -13.17 2.20
C PRO A 81 0.47 -13.12 3.52
N GLY A 82 -0.61 -12.34 3.55
CA GLY A 82 -1.59 -12.34 4.63
C GLY A 82 -2.80 -13.18 4.23
N THR A 83 -3.24 -14.08 5.10
CA THR A 83 -4.47 -14.83 4.87
C THR A 83 -5.69 -13.90 5.00
N LEU A 84 -6.77 -14.16 4.25
CA LEU A 84 -8.02 -13.35 4.29
C LEU A 84 -8.64 -13.26 5.70
N LYS A 85 -8.30 -14.22 6.58
CA LYS A 85 -8.76 -14.32 7.97
C LYS A 85 -8.04 -13.36 8.91
N GLU A 86 -6.73 -13.16 8.71
CA GLU A 86 -5.92 -12.20 9.48
C GLU A 86 -6.15 -10.74 9.07
N ARG A 87 -6.77 -10.52 7.90
CA ARG A 87 -7.05 -9.18 7.35
C ARG A 87 -8.43 -8.64 7.73
N GLY A 88 -9.19 -9.32 8.58
CA GLY A 88 -10.51 -8.87 9.07
C GLY A 88 -11.67 -8.97 8.07
N LEU A 89 -11.39 -9.33 6.81
CA LEU A 89 -12.42 -9.47 5.75
C LEU A 89 -13.43 -10.60 6.01
N LEU A 90 -13.11 -11.57 6.86
CA LEU A 90 -14.04 -12.64 7.22
C LEU A 90 -15.22 -12.13 8.07
N HIS A 91 -15.02 -11.07 8.86
CA HIS A 91 -16.11 -10.50 9.65
C HIS A 91 -17.10 -9.76 8.76
N PHE A 92 -16.63 -9.02 7.76
CA PHE A 92 -17.49 -8.33 6.80
C PHE A 92 -18.36 -9.30 5.99
N LEU A 93 -17.79 -10.43 5.53
CA LEU A 93 -18.55 -11.47 4.83
C LEU A 93 -19.59 -12.16 5.75
N LYS A 94 -19.26 -12.36 7.03
CA LYS A 94 -20.18 -12.98 8.00
C LYS A 94 -21.28 -12.02 8.45
N SER A 95 -21.00 -10.72 8.51
CA SER A 95 -21.98 -9.68 8.86
C SER A 95 -23.06 -9.52 7.79
N GLU A 96 -22.74 -9.78 6.52
CA GLU A 96 -23.69 -9.67 5.39
C GLU A 96 -24.63 -10.89 5.26
N GLU A 97 -24.27 -12.05 5.81
CA GLU A 97 -25.13 -13.25 5.75
C GLU A 97 -26.33 -13.15 6.70
N ASP A 98 -26.23 -12.37 7.78
CA ASP A 98 -27.22 -12.34 8.85
C ASP A 98 -28.29 -11.21 8.73
N GLU A 99 -28.07 -10.15 7.92
CA GLU A 99 -28.98 -8.99 7.92
C GLU A 99 -29.61 -8.54 6.57
N VAL A 100 -29.20 -9.05 5.40
CA VAL A 100 -29.70 -8.50 4.11
C VAL A 100 -30.26 -9.56 3.15
N PRO A 101 -31.52 -9.45 2.68
CA PRO A 101 -32.01 -10.29 1.60
C PRO A 101 -31.18 -10.03 0.33
N LYS A 102 -30.65 -11.12 -0.25
CA LYS A 102 -29.67 -11.23 -1.35
C LYS A 102 -29.87 -10.33 -2.59
N ALA A 103 -31.00 -9.64 -2.72
CA ALA A 103 -31.30 -8.72 -3.81
C ALA A 103 -30.71 -7.31 -3.64
N VAL A 104 -30.47 -6.84 -2.41
CA VAL A 104 -30.10 -5.42 -2.14
C VAL A 104 -28.58 -5.19 -2.09
N ALA A 105 -27.80 -6.19 -1.68
CA ALA A 105 -26.33 -6.06 -1.58
C ALA A 105 -25.62 -5.89 -2.95
N CYS A 106 -26.27 -6.26 -4.06
CA CYS A 106 -25.71 -6.10 -5.41
C CYS A 106 -25.73 -4.65 -5.94
N ASP A 107 -26.56 -3.77 -5.37
CA ASP A 107 -26.68 -2.38 -5.82
C ASP A 107 -25.85 -1.40 -4.99
N ASP A 108 -25.65 -1.64 -3.68
CA ASP A 108 -24.99 -0.69 -2.79
C ASP A 108 -23.46 -0.62 -2.98
N LEU A 109 -22.84 -1.72 -3.44
CA LEU A 109 -21.41 -1.74 -3.79
C LEU A 109 -21.10 -1.07 -5.14
N LYS A 110 -22.11 -0.76 -5.97
CA LYS A 110 -21.90 0.05 -7.20
C LYS A 110 -21.58 1.50 -6.86
N ILE A 111 -21.96 1.98 -5.68
CA ILE A 111 -21.74 3.36 -5.22
C ILE A 111 -20.24 3.62 -4.99
N TYR A 112 -19.46 2.61 -4.62
CA TYR A 112 -18.00 2.69 -4.46
C TYR A 112 -17.21 2.37 -5.74
N ARG A 113 -17.85 2.49 -6.93
CA ARG A 113 -17.17 2.27 -8.21
C ARG A 113 -16.31 3.48 -8.57
N LEU A 114 -14.99 3.35 -8.37
CA LEU A 114 -14.02 4.35 -8.82
C LEU A 114 -14.08 4.48 -10.35
N PRO A 115 -14.40 5.67 -10.90
CA PRO A 115 -14.63 5.85 -12.34
C PRO A 115 -13.36 5.64 -13.19
N PHE A 116 -12.18 5.72 -12.59
CA PHE A 116 -10.88 5.64 -13.28
C PHE A 116 -10.25 4.25 -13.29
N VAL A 117 -10.83 3.26 -12.62
CA VAL A 117 -10.24 1.90 -12.54
C VAL A 117 -10.93 0.98 -13.55
N PRO A 118 -10.22 0.54 -14.62
CA PRO A 118 -10.80 -0.35 -15.62
C PRO A 118 -11.06 -1.74 -15.02
N ASP A 119 -12.19 -2.33 -15.41
CA ASP A 119 -12.65 -3.64 -14.91
C ASP A 119 -11.66 -4.79 -15.22
N SER A 120 -10.80 -4.61 -16.23
CA SER A 120 -9.72 -5.54 -16.59
C SER A 120 -8.60 -5.59 -15.54
N PHE A 121 -8.27 -4.46 -14.91
CA PHE A 121 -7.23 -4.39 -13.88
C PHE A 121 -7.69 -5.06 -12.58
N ARG A 122 -8.99 -4.93 -12.24
CA ARG A 122 -9.64 -5.58 -11.09
C ARG A 122 -9.66 -7.11 -11.19
N ARG A 123 -9.60 -7.65 -12.41
CA ARG A 123 -9.61 -9.09 -12.69
C ARG A 123 -8.21 -9.73 -12.63
N SER A 124 -7.16 -8.92 -12.52
CA SER A 124 -5.77 -9.39 -12.42
C SER A 124 -5.48 -10.02 -11.05
N ARG A 125 -4.49 -10.93 -10.99
CA ARG A 125 -4.04 -11.53 -9.72
C ARG A 125 -3.52 -10.51 -8.71
N ILE A 126 -3.06 -9.36 -9.19
CA ILE A 126 -2.50 -8.26 -8.40
C ILE A 126 -3.63 -7.49 -7.67
N ALA A 127 -4.79 -7.30 -8.32
CA ALA A 127 -5.94 -6.67 -7.69
C ALA A 127 -6.53 -7.51 -6.55
N LYS A 128 -6.36 -8.84 -6.55
CA LYS A 128 -6.71 -9.70 -5.41
C LYS A 128 -5.81 -9.47 -4.18
N TYR A 129 -4.65 -8.87 -4.38
CA TYR A 129 -3.65 -8.63 -3.34
C TYR A 129 -3.73 -7.21 -2.76
N ILE A 130 -4.17 -6.23 -3.55
CA ILE A 130 -4.30 -4.83 -3.14
C ILE A 130 -5.66 -4.60 -2.46
N PRO A 131 -5.70 -4.21 -1.17
CA PRO A 131 -6.95 -4.07 -0.40
C PRO A 131 -7.88 -2.97 -0.93
N VAL A 132 -7.34 -1.99 -1.65
CA VAL A 132 -8.11 -0.89 -2.28
C VAL A 132 -8.99 -1.39 -3.43
N VAL A 133 -8.69 -2.55 -4.03
CA VAL A 133 -9.36 -3.05 -5.23
C VAL A 133 -9.91 -4.45 -4.97
N HIS A 134 -10.78 -4.57 -3.96
CA HIS A 134 -11.45 -5.85 -3.71
C HIS A 134 -12.35 -6.24 -4.91
N TYR A 135 -12.20 -7.49 -5.35
CA TYR A 135 -12.99 -8.11 -6.41
C TYR A 135 -13.90 -9.18 -5.79
N THR A 136 -15.19 -8.88 -5.67
CA THR A 136 -16.24 -9.88 -5.45
C THR A 136 -16.64 -10.45 -6.80
N GLY A 137 -15.95 -11.52 -7.21
CA GLY A 137 -16.34 -12.31 -8.37
C GLY A 137 -17.64 -13.05 -8.10
N LYS A 138 -18.66 -12.78 -8.92
CA LYS A 138 -19.90 -13.57 -8.99
C LYS A 138 -19.55 -15.06 -9.21
N LYS A 139 -20.10 -15.93 -8.37
CA LYS A 139 -20.46 -17.29 -8.79
C LYS A 139 -21.82 -17.23 -9.47
#